data_AF-A0A3S2W3R8-F1
#
_entry.id   AF-A0A3S2W3R8-F1
#
_cell.length_a   1.000
_cell.length_b   1.000
_cell.length_c   1.000
_cell.angle_alpha   90.00
_cell.angle_beta   90.00
_cell.angle_gamma   90.00
#
_symmetry.space_group_name_H-M   'P 1'
#
loop_
_entity.id
_entity.type
_entity.pdbx_description
1 polymer ?
#
loop_
_entity_poly.entity_id
_entity_poly.type
_entity_poly.pdbx_seq_one_letter_code
_entity_poly.pdbx_strand_id
1 'polypeptide(L)'
;MHRTRHMHRRKLVVGLVLFLTALTALPAPAWAEPVRHGPGPSGDAHAGPLSGLGLPDLDLSDAVFDEPATAAAQAGASDDPKSLLPALSGPRTFRGLAFDTCTAPSLETMRRWRSSKYGAVGVYYGGRARACPHQPWLSHRWMRGVEQLGWRVLPVYVGSQSPCVGAGPKKGYRIGRHPWSQGVREARDAVRRAAAIGIRAGSPLYLDMEAYRYRQTKCARTTLSFVRGWDRQVRGEGYVPGFYSSADSGVRHMRAAARAGVRDLPSVIWFARWHTRPRLAREPVLRRSAWSTQRRIHQYAGNVKERHGGRSLVIDRNLVHAPVARIG
;
A
#
# COMPACT_ATOMS: atom_id res chain seq x y z
N MET A 1 -81.13 -4.60 45.86
CA MET A 1 -80.42 -5.45 46.85
C MET A 1 -79.18 -4.71 47.33
N HIS A 2 -79.02 -4.60 48.66
CA HIS A 2 -77.85 -4.30 49.51
C HIS A 2 -76.55 -3.71 48.90
N ARG A 3 -75.78 -2.81 49.54
CA ARG A 3 -75.61 -2.44 50.95
C ARG A 3 -74.77 -1.14 51.02
N THR A 4 -74.91 -0.42 52.13
CA THR A 4 -74.20 0.81 52.51
C THR A 4 -72.88 0.56 53.27
N ARG A 5 -72.10 1.65 53.44
CA ARG A 5 -71.00 1.92 54.41
C ARG A 5 -69.60 1.42 54.00
N HIS A 6 -68.48 2.12 54.22
CA HIS A 6 -68.09 3.05 55.29
C HIS A 6 -67.05 4.08 54.78
N MET A 7 -67.14 5.33 55.25
CA MET A 7 -66.04 6.30 55.29
C MET A 7 -65.07 5.95 56.43
N HIS A 8 -63.76 6.06 56.20
CA HIS A 8 -62.87 6.71 57.16
C HIS A 8 -61.57 7.23 56.52
N ARG A 9 -61.30 8.52 56.79
CA ARG A 9 -60.05 9.24 56.52
C ARG A 9 -58.90 8.65 57.36
N ARG A 10 -57.68 8.66 56.82
CA ARG A 10 -56.45 8.92 57.60
C ARG A 10 -55.33 9.43 56.67
N LYS A 11 -54.73 10.54 57.10
CA LYS A 11 -53.53 11.21 56.55
C LYS A 11 -52.30 10.32 56.75
N LEU A 12 -51.28 10.41 55.88
CA LEU A 12 -49.84 10.38 56.20
C LEU A 12 -49.05 10.55 54.89
N VAL A 13 -48.32 11.66 54.70
CA VAL A 13 -46.88 11.89 54.96
C VAL A 13 -46.00 11.62 53.73
N VAL A 14 -45.37 12.71 53.31
CA VAL A 14 -44.36 12.86 52.26
C VAL A 14 -43.06 12.18 52.69
N GLY A 15 -42.47 11.38 51.81
CA GLY A 15 -41.13 10.81 51.97
C GLY A 15 -40.34 10.93 50.67
N LEU A 16 -39.50 11.96 50.59
CA LEU A 16 -38.52 12.20 49.54
C LEU A 16 -37.30 11.29 49.77
N VAL A 17 -36.99 10.39 48.83
CA VAL A 17 -35.77 9.57 48.87
C VAL A 17 -34.74 10.18 47.92
N LEU A 18 -33.72 10.82 48.48
CA LEU A 18 -32.49 11.21 47.79
C LEU A 18 -31.56 10.00 47.68
N PHE A 19 -31.16 9.65 46.45
CA PHE A 19 -30.03 8.74 46.20
C PHE A 19 -28.74 9.56 46.06
N LEU A 20 -27.86 9.45 47.06
CA LEU A 20 -26.45 9.82 46.95
C LEU A 20 -25.68 8.65 46.31
N THR A 21 -25.09 8.86 45.13
CA THR A 21 -24.08 7.95 44.57
C THR A 21 -22.69 8.38 45.07
N ALA A 22 -22.08 7.55 45.92
CA ALA A 22 -20.68 7.68 46.33
C ALA A 22 -19.75 7.19 45.21
N LEU A 23 -18.77 8.01 44.84
CA LEU A 23 -17.62 7.65 44.00
C LEU A 23 -16.66 6.78 44.82
N THR A 24 -16.48 5.52 44.45
CA THR A 24 -15.35 4.69 44.94
C THR A 24 -14.25 4.66 43.87
N ALA A 25 -13.07 5.17 44.23
CA ALA A 25 -11.87 5.09 43.41
C ALA A 25 -11.31 3.65 43.47
N LEU A 26 -11.13 3.02 42.31
CA LEU A 26 -10.43 1.73 42.17
C LEU A 26 -8.92 1.97 42.02
N PRO A 27 -8.06 1.13 42.63
CA PRO A 27 -6.60 1.24 42.47
C PRO A 27 -6.14 0.73 41.09
N ALA A 28 -5.14 1.41 40.51
CA ALA A 28 -4.50 1.03 39.26
C ALA A 28 -3.63 -0.24 39.42
N PRO A 29 -3.55 -1.13 38.41
CA PRO A 29 -2.66 -2.28 38.47
C PRO A 29 -1.19 -1.89 38.28
N ALA A 30 -0.34 -2.48 39.13
CA ALA A 30 1.10 -2.35 39.11
C ALA A 30 1.73 -2.98 37.86
N TRP A 31 2.79 -2.34 37.35
CA TRP A 31 3.57 -2.78 36.20
C TRP A 31 4.52 -3.90 36.63
N ALA A 32 4.47 -5.04 35.94
CA ALA A 32 5.42 -6.12 36.11
C ALA A 32 6.72 -5.84 35.33
N GLU A 33 7.87 -5.99 36.00
CA GLU A 33 9.20 -5.90 35.40
C GLU A 33 9.49 -7.09 34.45
N PRO A 34 10.33 -6.91 33.41
CA PRO A 34 10.67 -8.00 32.50
C PRO A 34 11.80 -8.89 33.05
N VAL A 35 11.52 -10.19 33.07
CA VAL A 35 12.43 -11.30 33.39
C VAL A 35 13.59 -11.38 32.39
N ARG A 36 14.82 -11.55 32.88
CA ARG A 36 16.03 -11.83 32.09
C ARG A 36 16.12 -13.32 31.75
N HIS A 37 16.35 -13.66 30.48
CA HIS A 37 16.77 -15.00 30.06
C HIS A 37 18.07 -14.94 29.25
N GLY A 38 19.02 -15.80 29.62
CA GLY A 38 20.32 -16.00 28.96
C GLY A 38 20.25 -16.84 27.66
N PRO A 39 21.39 -17.06 26.97
CA PRO A 39 21.39 -17.30 25.52
C PRO A 39 21.51 -18.78 25.08
N GLY A 40 20.91 -19.08 23.90
CA GLY A 40 21.31 -20.16 22.96
C GLY A 40 20.16 -21.05 22.42
N PRO A 41 20.25 -21.68 21.22
CA PRO A 41 21.09 -21.40 20.04
C PRO A 41 20.31 -21.13 18.72
N SER A 42 20.90 -20.24 17.91
CA SER A 42 21.00 -20.15 16.45
C SER A 42 19.85 -20.60 15.52
N GLY A 43 19.19 -19.63 14.89
CA GLY A 43 18.27 -19.80 13.76
C GLY A 43 17.93 -18.45 13.11
N ASP A 44 18.87 -17.90 12.35
CA ASP A 44 18.82 -16.53 11.81
C ASP A 44 17.67 -16.30 10.81
N ALA A 45 16.70 -15.48 11.23
CA ALA A 45 15.87 -14.64 10.37
C ALA A 45 15.18 -13.54 11.20
N HIS A 46 15.97 -12.66 11.84
CA HIS A 46 15.47 -11.46 12.49
C HIS A 46 15.86 -10.21 11.69
N ALA A 47 14.94 -9.71 10.88
CA ALA A 47 14.94 -8.30 10.50
C ALA A 47 14.21 -7.51 11.60
N GLY A 48 14.95 -7.19 12.66
CA GLY A 48 14.63 -6.14 13.64
C GLY A 48 15.39 -4.85 13.30
N PRO A 49 15.00 -3.68 13.85
CA PRO A 49 15.45 -2.39 13.35
C PRO A 49 16.87 -2.09 13.85
N LEU A 50 17.85 -2.16 12.95
CA LEU A 50 19.14 -1.51 13.16
C LEU A 50 19.04 -0.09 12.62
N SER A 51 18.63 0.81 13.50
CA SER A 51 18.97 2.22 13.41
C SER A 51 20.48 2.36 13.30
N GLY A 52 20.96 3.13 12.33
CA GLY A 52 22.29 3.73 12.40
C GLY A 52 23.41 3.00 11.68
N LEU A 53 23.27 2.76 10.37
CA LEU A 53 24.39 2.91 9.43
C LEU A 53 23.82 3.58 8.18
N GLY A 54 23.85 4.91 8.18
CA GLY A 54 23.47 5.71 7.03
C GLY A 54 24.39 5.40 5.88
N LEU A 55 23.88 4.75 4.83
CA LEU A 55 24.51 4.82 3.52
C LEU A 55 24.58 6.32 3.16
N PRO A 56 25.72 6.82 2.66
CA PRO A 56 25.83 8.22 2.24
C PRO A 56 24.71 8.54 1.23
N ASP A 57 24.23 9.79 1.27
CA ASP A 57 23.18 10.26 0.38
C ASP A 57 23.59 10.08 -1.09
N LEU A 58 23.19 8.94 -1.68
CA LEU A 58 23.41 8.69 -3.09
C LEU A 58 22.60 9.72 -3.88
N ASP A 59 23.33 10.53 -4.63
CA ASP A 59 22.85 11.57 -5.51
C ASP A 59 22.12 10.96 -6.73
N LEU A 60 21.27 11.75 -7.39
CA LEU A 60 20.55 11.41 -8.62
C LEU A 60 21.49 10.92 -9.73
N SER A 61 22.77 11.28 -9.69
CA SER A 61 23.82 10.79 -10.59
C SER A 61 24.05 9.27 -10.54
N ASP A 62 23.65 8.60 -9.46
CA ASP A 62 23.70 7.13 -9.34
C ASP A 62 22.43 6.41 -9.82
N ALA A 63 21.36 7.15 -10.10
CA ALA A 63 20.10 6.61 -10.60
C ALA A 63 20.25 6.23 -12.08
N VAL A 64 20.71 5.01 -12.34
CA VAL A 64 20.82 4.50 -13.71
C VAL A 64 19.44 4.10 -14.21
N PHE A 65 18.81 5.04 -14.90
CA PHE A 65 17.71 4.77 -15.79
C PHE A 65 18.28 4.20 -17.09
N ASP A 66 18.39 2.87 -17.19
CA ASP A 66 18.83 2.22 -18.44
C ASP A 66 17.95 2.71 -19.62
N GLU A 67 18.54 3.45 -20.56
CA GLU A 67 17.94 3.78 -21.86
C GLU A 67 17.75 2.49 -22.67
N PRO A 68 16.63 2.29 -23.38
CA PRO A 68 16.52 1.22 -24.35
C PRO A 68 17.43 1.55 -25.55
N ALA A 69 18.15 0.54 -26.06
CA ALA A 69 18.82 0.66 -27.35
C ALA A 69 17.79 1.06 -28.42
N THR A 70 18.10 2.10 -29.18
CA THR A 70 17.36 2.57 -30.34
C THR A 70 17.25 1.44 -31.36
N ALA A 71 16.07 0.80 -31.42
CA ALA A 71 15.69 0.02 -32.60
C ALA A 71 15.24 1.03 -33.67
N ALA A 72 16.01 1.11 -34.75
CA ALA A 72 15.70 1.96 -35.89
C ALA A 72 14.28 1.66 -36.43
N ALA A 73 13.53 2.74 -36.64
CA ALA A 73 12.23 2.69 -37.30
C ALA A 73 12.41 2.24 -38.76
N GLN A 74 11.67 1.21 -39.17
CA GLN A 74 11.29 1.06 -40.56
C GLN A 74 9.77 1.22 -40.65
N ALA A 75 9.37 2.23 -41.41
CA ALA A 75 8.00 2.51 -41.77
C ALA A 75 7.51 1.42 -42.75
N GLY A 76 6.44 0.72 -42.36
CA GLY A 76 5.64 -0.13 -43.23
C GLY A 76 4.19 0.32 -43.13
N ALA A 77 3.57 0.54 -44.29
CA ALA A 77 2.29 1.19 -44.48
C ALA A 77 1.12 0.52 -43.74
N SER A 78 0.20 1.39 -43.29
CA SER A 78 -1.02 1.09 -42.56
C SER A 78 -2.19 0.79 -43.50
N ASP A 79 -2.86 -0.34 -43.29
CA ASP A 79 -4.25 -0.57 -43.70
C ASP A 79 -5.00 -1.17 -42.50
N ASP A 80 -5.71 -0.33 -41.74
CA ASP A 80 -6.85 -0.78 -40.94
C ASP A 80 -7.76 0.41 -40.55
N PRO A 81 -9.09 0.30 -40.71
CA PRO A 81 -10.01 1.42 -40.60
C PRO A 81 -10.26 1.85 -39.14
N LYS A 82 -10.36 3.18 -38.96
CA LYS A 82 -10.73 3.91 -37.73
C LYS A 82 -11.66 3.15 -36.79
N SER A 83 -11.14 2.74 -35.64
CA SER A 83 -11.93 2.60 -34.40
C SER A 83 -12.11 3.99 -33.77
N LEU A 84 -13.33 4.52 -33.85
CA LEU A 84 -13.79 5.78 -33.23
C LEU A 84 -13.94 5.68 -31.70
N LEU A 85 -12.88 5.27 -31.00
CA LEU A 85 -12.76 5.49 -29.55
C LEU A 85 -11.71 6.58 -29.35
N PRO A 86 -11.96 7.61 -28.49
CA PRO A 86 -10.91 8.53 -28.12
C PRO A 86 -9.74 7.69 -27.63
N ALA A 87 -8.55 7.93 -28.19
CA ALA A 87 -7.33 7.36 -27.65
C ALA A 87 -7.28 7.75 -26.17
N LEU A 88 -7.71 6.85 -25.29
CA LEU A 88 -7.43 6.94 -23.87
C LEU A 88 -5.91 6.85 -23.80
N SER A 89 -5.29 8.03 -23.77
CA SER A 89 -3.85 8.19 -23.72
C SER A 89 -3.32 7.20 -22.70
N GLY A 90 -2.31 6.43 -23.08
CA GLY A 90 -1.73 5.41 -22.23
C GLY A 90 -1.41 5.95 -20.82
N PRO A 91 -1.19 5.07 -19.84
CA PRO A 91 -1.04 5.48 -18.45
C PRO A 91 0.01 6.59 -18.32
N ARG A 92 -0.31 7.67 -17.60
CA ARG A 92 0.65 8.75 -17.34
C ARG A 92 1.85 8.14 -16.61
N THR A 93 3.03 8.16 -17.23
CA THR A 93 4.25 7.60 -16.63
C THR A 93 5.05 8.68 -15.89
N PHE A 94 5.73 8.27 -14.81
CA PHE A 94 6.73 9.09 -14.13
C PHE A 94 8.09 8.39 -14.19
N ARG A 95 9.15 9.16 -14.43
CA ARG A 95 10.55 8.74 -14.36
C ARG A 95 11.25 9.65 -13.36
N GLY A 96 11.77 9.10 -12.27
CA GLY A 96 12.38 9.91 -11.21
C GLY A 96 12.42 9.23 -9.86
N LEU A 97 12.89 9.97 -8.86
CA LEU A 97 12.81 9.54 -7.47
C LEU A 97 11.42 9.81 -6.90
N ALA A 98 10.98 8.89 -6.05
CA ALA A 98 9.76 8.98 -5.28
C ALA A 98 10.05 8.57 -3.83
N PHE A 99 9.12 8.86 -2.95
CA PHE A 99 9.11 8.28 -1.62
C PHE A 99 7.71 7.78 -1.28
N ASP A 100 7.59 6.89 -0.32
CA ASP A 100 6.30 6.59 0.30
C ASP A 100 6.40 6.72 1.82
N THR A 101 5.27 7.00 2.46
CA THR A 101 5.19 7.17 3.90
C THR A 101 3.82 6.77 4.40
N CYS A 102 3.75 6.29 5.63
CA CYS A 102 2.57 5.64 6.15
C CYS A 102 1.34 6.56 6.16
N THR A 103 1.49 7.82 6.59
CA THR A 103 0.41 8.82 6.61
C THR A 103 0.67 9.88 5.54
N ALA A 104 -0.31 10.12 4.65
CA ALA A 104 -0.23 11.18 3.66
C ALA A 104 0.11 12.54 4.34
N PRO A 105 1.20 13.23 3.96
CA PRO A 105 1.58 14.49 4.61
C PRO A 105 0.60 15.62 4.33
N SER A 106 0.58 16.68 5.14
CA SER A 106 -0.23 17.88 4.83
C SER A 106 0.24 18.58 3.54
N LEU A 107 -0.64 19.35 2.88
CA LEU A 107 -0.25 20.11 1.67
C LEU A 107 0.88 21.11 1.93
N GLU A 108 0.96 21.70 3.13
CA GLU A 108 2.07 22.57 3.51
C GLU A 108 3.39 21.79 3.57
N THR A 109 3.37 20.58 4.12
CA THR A 109 4.55 19.70 4.15
C THR A 109 4.97 19.32 2.73
N MET A 110 4.01 18.92 1.89
CA MET A 110 4.25 18.58 0.49
C MET A 110 4.82 19.76 -0.32
N ARG A 111 4.38 21.00 -0.02
CA ARG A 111 4.94 22.22 -0.64
C ARG A 111 6.39 22.43 -0.24
N ARG A 112 6.70 22.36 1.07
CA ARG A 112 8.07 22.51 1.59
C ARG A 112 9.01 21.42 1.06
N TRP A 113 8.52 20.19 0.95
CA TRP A 113 9.25 19.05 0.42
C TRP A 113 9.55 19.13 -1.09
N ARG A 114 9.00 20.10 -1.83
CA ARG A 114 9.44 20.37 -3.21
C ARG A 114 10.90 20.80 -3.30
N SER A 115 11.54 21.18 -2.20
CA SER A 115 12.99 21.40 -2.14
C SER A 115 13.82 20.10 -2.17
N SER A 116 13.17 18.93 -2.09
CA SER A 116 13.83 17.62 -2.15
C SER A 116 14.06 17.16 -3.59
N LYS A 117 14.78 16.04 -3.75
CA LYS A 117 14.98 15.36 -5.04
C LYS A 117 13.78 14.54 -5.54
N TYR A 118 12.71 14.42 -4.74
CA TYR A 118 11.57 13.56 -5.05
C TYR A 118 10.52 14.28 -5.92
N GLY A 119 9.97 13.55 -6.91
CA GLY A 119 8.89 14.04 -7.77
C GLY A 119 7.57 13.29 -7.63
N ALA A 120 7.55 12.17 -6.91
CA ALA A 120 6.32 11.41 -6.63
C ALA A 120 6.24 10.93 -5.18
N VAL A 121 5.01 10.68 -4.73
CA VAL A 121 4.70 10.15 -3.40
C VAL A 121 3.80 8.92 -3.47
N GLY A 122 4.17 7.87 -2.74
CA GLY A 122 3.31 6.71 -2.49
C GLY A 122 2.34 6.99 -1.36
N VAL A 123 1.06 6.68 -1.59
CA VAL A 123 -0.02 6.93 -0.62
C VAL A 123 -0.86 5.66 -0.39
N TYR A 124 -1.01 5.30 0.87
CA TYR A 124 -1.79 4.15 1.29
C TYR A 124 -3.27 4.50 1.36
N TYR A 125 -3.99 4.31 0.26
CA TYR A 125 -5.36 4.85 0.11
C TYR A 125 -6.47 3.89 0.56
N GLY A 126 -6.16 2.62 0.78
CA GLY A 126 -7.15 1.66 1.26
C GLY A 126 -6.57 0.30 1.60
N GLY A 127 -7.48 -0.65 1.85
CA GLY A 127 -7.17 -2.02 2.17
C GLY A 127 -7.24 -2.33 3.66
N ARG A 128 -7.74 -3.52 3.97
CA ARG A 128 -8.00 -3.96 5.34
C ARG A 128 -6.73 -4.14 6.19
N ALA A 129 -5.57 -4.32 5.56
CA ALA A 129 -4.28 -4.55 6.23
C ALA A 129 -3.38 -3.30 6.24
N ARG A 130 -3.96 -2.12 5.96
CA ARG A 130 -3.24 -0.84 5.97
C ARG A 130 -2.76 -0.50 7.38
N ALA A 131 -1.46 -0.25 7.52
CA ALA A 131 -0.82 0.02 8.82
C ALA A 131 -1.24 1.35 9.44
N CYS A 132 -1.39 2.41 8.62
CA CYS A 132 -1.94 3.69 9.03
C CYS A 132 -3.43 3.78 8.64
N PRO A 133 -4.37 3.32 9.49
CA PRO A 133 -5.79 3.31 9.16
C PRO A 133 -6.37 4.72 9.05
N HIS A 134 -5.86 5.67 9.84
CA HIS A 134 -6.27 7.06 9.80
C HIS A 134 -5.37 7.86 8.83
N GLN A 135 -6.00 8.49 7.84
CA GLN A 135 -5.33 9.29 6.80
C GLN A 135 -5.94 10.70 6.79
N PRO A 136 -5.61 11.58 7.74
CA PRO A 136 -6.35 12.83 7.97
C PRO A 136 -6.32 13.78 6.78
N TRP A 137 -5.26 13.71 5.98
CA TRP A 137 -5.07 14.60 4.83
C TRP A 137 -5.53 13.98 3.51
N LEU A 138 -5.61 12.65 3.41
CA LEU A 138 -5.88 11.97 2.15
C LEU A 138 -7.35 12.13 1.75
N SER A 139 -7.59 13.05 0.83
CA SER A 139 -8.90 13.41 0.30
C SER A 139 -8.75 13.80 -1.16
N HIS A 140 -9.87 13.91 -1.89
CA HIS A 140 -9.83 14.42 -3.26
C HIS A 140 -9.23 15.83 -3.36
N ARG A 141 -9.52 16.72 -2.39
CA ARG A 141 -8.89 18.05 -2.30
C ARG A 141 -7.38 17.96 -2.18
N TRP A 142 -6.89 17.05 -1.34
CA TRP A 142 -5.45 16.84 -1.19
C TRP A 142 -4.81 16.29 -2.46
N MET A 143 -5.44 15.32 -3.11
CA MET A 143 -4.94 14.75 -4.37
C MET A 143 -4.75 15.84 -5.43
N ARG A 144 -5.75 16.71 -5.64
CA ARG A 144 -5.61 17.87 -6.53
C ARG A 144 -4.52 18.83 -6.09
N GLY A 145 -4.44 19.11 -4.78
CA GLY A 145 -3.43 20.01 -4.21
C GLY A 145 -2.00 19.52 -4.42
N VAL A 146 -1.72 18.22 -4.25
CA VAL A 146 -0.37 17.69 -4.51
C VAL A 146 -0.03 17.68 -5.98
N GLU A 147 -1.00 17.41 -6.86
CA GLU A 147 -0.79 17.50 -8.31
C GLU A 147 -0.47 18.93 -8.77
N GLN A 148 -1.21 19.93 -8.25
CA GLN A 148 -0.94 21.35 -8.50
C GLN A 148 0.44 21.80 -8.01
N LEU A 149 0.92 21.21 -6.91
CA LEU A 149 2.29 21.41 -6.42
C LEU A 149 3.35 20.69 -7.27
N GLY A 150 2.94 19.94 -8.31
CA GLY A 150 3.83 19.25 -9.24
C GLY A 150 4.15 17.80 -8.87
N TRP A 151 3.59 17.26 -7.78
CA TRP A 151 3.81 15.87 -7.39
C TRP A 151 3.07 14.89 -8.32
N ARG A 152 3.61 13.68 -8.43
CA ARG A 152 2.88 12.50 -8.92
C ARG A 152 2.51 11.61 -7.75
N VAL A 153 1.50 10.76 -7.94
CA VAL A 153 1.00 9.88 -6.86
C VAL A 153 1.07 8.41 -7.29
N LEU A 154 1.59 7.57 -6.39
CA LEU A 154 1.60 6.11 -6.50
C LEU A 154 0.58 5.54 -5.49
N PRO A 155 -0.63 5.15 -5.92
CA PRO A 155 -1.67 4.70 -4.99
C PRO A 155 -1.46 3.24 -4.58
N VAL A 156 -1.26 3.02 -3.28
CA VAL A 156 -1.02 1.70 -2.67
C VAL A 156 -2.25 1.21 -1.92
N TYR A 157 -2.68 -0.01 -2.22
CA TYR A 157 -3.77 -0.70 -1.54
C TYR A 157 -3.23 -1.90 -0.76
N VAL A 158 -3.48 -1.92 0.55
CA VAL A 158 -2.94 -2.96 1.44
C VAL A 158 -4.02 -3.98 1.77
N GLY A 159 -4.20 -4.90 0.83
CA GLY A 159 -5.22 -5.94 0.90
C GLY A 159 -4.86 -7.11 1.81
N SER A 160 -5.58 -8.21 1.66
CA SER A 160 -5.27 -9.46 2.34
C SER A 160 -3.92 -10.03 1.94
N GLN A 161 -3.26 -10.64 2.91
CA GLN A 161 -1.86 -11.05 2.82
C GLN A 161 -1.71 -12.56 2.66
N SER A 162 -0.57 -13.03 2.16
CA SER A 162 -0.32 -14.47 2.01
C SER A 162 -0.59 -15.23 3.32
N PRO A 163 -1.14 -16.45 3.28
CA PRO A 163 -1.27 -17.27 4.48
C PRO A 163 0.06 -17.48 5.21
N CYS A 164 1.17 -17.47 4.46
CA CYS A 164 2.55 -17.55 4.97
C CYS A 164 3.27 -16.19 5.03
N VAL A 165 2.54 -15.09 5.23
CA VAL A 165 3.16 -13.77 5.44
C VAL A 165 4.13 -13.80 6.64
N GLY A 166 5.32 -13.22 6.45
CA GLY A 166 6.35 -13.16 7.49
C GLY A 166 6.09 -12.05 8.51
N ALA A 167 5.56 -10.91 8.05
CA ALA A 167 5.30 -9.75 8.90
C ALA A 167 4.24 -10.06 9.98
N GLY A 168 4.64 -9.94 11.25
CA GLY A 168 3.81 -10.25 12.41
C GLY A 168 2.44 -9.54 12.40
N PRO A 169 2.38 -8.20 12.30
CA PRO A 169 1.13 -7.45 12.26
C PRO A 169 0.18 -7.84 11.11
N LYS A 170 0.72 -8.43 10.04
CA LYS A 170 -0.02 -8.79 8.84
C LYS A 170 -0.72 -10.15 8.93
N LYS A 171 -0.37 -10.97 9.94
CA LYS A 171 -0.94 -12.30 10.18
C LYS A 171 -2.45 -12.27 10.44
N GLY A 172 -3.00 -11.16 10.94
CA GLY A 172 -4.44 -10.97 11.14
C GLY A 172 -5.25 -10.76 9.85
N TYR A 173 -4.58 -10.57 8.71
CA TYR A 173 -5.22 -10.19 7.44
C TYR A 173 -5.00 -11.21 6.33
N ARG A 174 -4.77 -12.48 6.67
CA ARG A 174 -4.47 -13.53 5.69
C ARG A 174 -5.61 -13.73 4.68
N ILE A 175 -5.23 -14.10 3.46
CA ILE A 175 -6.14 -14.57 2.42
C ILE A 175 -6.87 -15.82 2.93
N GLY A 176 -8.20 -15.83 2.79
CA GLY A 176 -9.07 -16.89 3.24
C GLY A 176 -9.19 -18.07 2.27
N ARG A 177 -10.27 -18.85 2.45
CA ARG A 177 -10.52 -20.09 1.70
C ARG A 177 -10.87 -19.89 0.22
N HIS A 178 -11.35 -18.70 -0.16
CA HIS A 178 -11.75 -18.37 -1.52
C HIS A 178 -10.85 -17.27 -2.11
N PRO A 179 -9.57 -17.56 -2.38
CA PRO A 179 -8.57 -16.54 -2.74
C PRO A 179 -8.98 -15.72 -3.97
N TRP A 180 -9.43 -16.38 -5.04
CA TRP A 180 -9.84 -15.69 -6.27
C TRP A 180 -10.98 -14.69 -6.03
N SER A 181 -12.10 -15.15 -5.45
CA SER A 181 -13.27 -14.28 -5.22
C SER A 181 -12.96 -13.18 -4.21
N GLN A 182 -12.06 -13.45 -3.25
CA GLN A 182 -11.57 -12.44 -2.34
C GLN A 182 -10.74 -11.36 -3.07
N GLY A 183 -9.83 -11.75 -3.96
CA GLY A 183 -9.08 -10.81 -4.80
C GLY A 183 -9.99 -9.92 -5.63
N VAL A 184 -11.04 -10.48 -6.24
CA VAL A 184 -12.07 -9.73 -6.98
C VAL A 184 -12.80 -8.73 -6.07
N ARG A 185 -13.23 -9.14 -4.87
CA ARG A 185 -13.94 -8.25 -3.92
C ARG A 185 -13.05 -7.09 -3.47
N GLU A 186 -11.79 -7.37 -3.15
CA GLU A 186 -10.84 -6.34 -2.71
C GLU A 186 -10.47 -5.40 -3.87
N ALA A 187 -10.37 -5.90 -5.11
CA ALA A 187 -10.15 -5.04 -6.28
C ALA A 187 -11.32 -4.07 -6.50
N ARG A 188 -12.57 -4.53 -6.34
CA ARG A 188 -13.74 -3.63 -6.39
C ARG A 188 -13.72 -2.58 -5.28
N ASP A 189 -13.31 -2.96 -4.07
CA ASP A 189 -13.13 -2.00 -2.98
C ASP A 189 -12.04 -0.97 -3.30
N ALA A 190 -10.93 -1.42 -3.85
CA ALA A 190 -9.83 -0.57 -4.28
C ALA A 190 -10.27 0.44 -5.35
N VAL A 191 -11.03 0.01 -6.35
CA VAL A 191 -11.56 0.90 -7.40
C VAL A 191 -12.53 1.93 -6.82
N ARG A 192 -13.50 1.50 -5.99
CA ARG A 192 -14.45 2.42 -5.33
C ARG A 192 -13.72 3.48 -4.50
N ARG A 193 -12.75 3.07 -3.69
CA ARG A 193 -11.95 3.98 -2.84
C ARG A 193 -11.07 4.91 -3.66
N ALA A 194 -10.48 4.41 -4.74
CA ALA A 194 -9.67 5.21 -5.66
C ALA A 194 -10.52 6.33 -6.27
N ALA A 195 -11.71 5.99 -6.78
CA ALA A 195 -12.65 6.96 -7.33
C ALA A 195 -13.09 8.01 -6.28
N ALA A 196 -13.36 7.59 -5.04
CA ALA A 196 -13.77 8.48 -3.96
C ALA A 196 -12.73 9.56 -3.59
N ILE A 197 -11.45 9.31 -3.86
CA ILE A 197 -10.38 10.31 -3.69
C ILE A 197 -9.93 10.94 -5.02
N GLY A 198 -10.66 10.71 -6.11
CA GLY A 198 -10.44 11.34 -7.41
C GLY A 198 -9.39 10.66 -8.28
N ILE A 199 -9.00 9.41 -8.01
CA ILE A 199 -8.16 8.64 -8.93
C ILE A 199 -9.04 8.10 -10.06
N ARG A 200 -8.71 8.45 -11.30
CA ARG A 200 -9.49 8.07 -12.50
C ARG A 200 -9.04 6.74 -13.09
N ALA A 201 -9.89 6.12 -13.90
CA ALA A 201 -9.52 5.00 -14.76
C ALA A 201 -8.30 5.33 -15.66
N GLY A 202 -7.55 4.29 -16.01
CA GLY A 202 -6.22 4.38 -16.61
C GLY A 202 -5.09 4.60 -15.59
N SER A 203 -5.40 4.81 -14.30
CA SER A 203 -4.42 4.89 -13.21
C SER A 203 -3.95 3.49 -12.79
N PRO A 204 -2.70 3.36 -12.29
CA PRO A 204 -2.29 2.14 -11.58
C PRO A 204 -2.96 2.06 -10.22
N LEU A 205 -3.20 0.83 -9.75
CA LEU A 205 -3.49 0.51 -8.34
C LEU A 205 -2.48 -0.54 -7.89
N TYR A 206 -1.59 -0.17 -6.96
CA TYR A 206 -0.52 -1.06 -6.49
C TYR A 206 -1.00 -1.90 -5.31
N LEU A 207 -1.20 -3.19 -5.52
CA LEU A 207 -1.50 -4.15 -4.45
C LEU A 207 -0.24 -4.42 -3.64
N ASP A 208 -0.28 -4.11 -2.35
CA ASP A 208 0.78 -4.44 -1.40
C ASP A 208 0.61 -5.87 -0.89
N MET A 209 1.60 -6.71 -1.21
CA MET A 209 1.74 -8.07 -0.73
C MET A 209 3.11 -8.23 -0.05
N GLU A 210 3.10 -8.21 1.27
CA GLU A 210 4.27 -8.31 2.12
C GLU A 210 5.02 -9.62 1.93
N ALA A 211 6.28 -9.69 2.36
CA ALA A 211 7.10 -10.89 2.16
C ALA A 211 6.45 -12.16 2.75
N TYR A 212 6.49 -13.26 1.98
CA TYR A 212 5.89 -14.54 2.35
C TYR A 212 6.72 -15.72 1.87
N ARG A 213 6.51 -16.88 2.49
CA ARG A 213 7.18 -18.14 2.12
C ARG A 213 6.61 -18.72 0.82
N TYR A 214 6.94 -18.11 -0.32
CA TYR A 214 6.39 -18.49 -1.63
C TYR A 214 6.83 -19.88 -2.12
N ARG A 215 7.87 -20.48 -1.55
CA ARG A 215 8.26 -21.88 -1.84
C ARG A 215 7.33 -22.91 -1.21
N GLN A 216 6.49 -22.52 -0.25
CA GLN A 216 5.45 -23.41 0.26
C GLN A 216 4.28 -23.43 -0.72
N THR A 217 4.07 -24.59 -1.36
CA THR A 217 3.11 -24.77 -2.46
C THR A 217 1.70 -24.27 -2.15
N LYS A 218 1.19 -24.55 -0.93
CA LYS A 218 -0.15 -24.07 -0.52
C LYS A 218 -0.23 -22.55 -0.46
N CYS A 219 0.77 -21.90 0.12
CA CYS A 219 0.83 -20.44 0.21
C CYS A 219 1.03 -19.79 -1.16
N ALA A 220 1.88 -20.38 -2.01
CA ALA A 220 2.05 -19.94 -3.39
C ALA A 220 0.72 -19.99 -4.16
N ARG A 221 0.04 -21.15 -4.18
CA ARG A 221 -1.23 -21.33 -4.90
C ARG A 221 -2.32 -20.37 -4.41
N THR A 222 -2.49 -20.23 -3.09
CA THR A 222 -3.48 -19.32 -2.51
C THR A 222 -3.18 -17.86 -2.88
N THR A 223 -1.93 -17.42 -2.70
CA THR A 223 -1.55 -16.04 -3.03
C THR A 223 -1.65 -15.75 -4.53
N LEU A 224 -1.19 -16.66 -5.39
CA LEU A 224 -1.30 -16.48 -6.84
C LEU A 224 -2.76 -16.41 -7.29
N SER A 225 -3.63 -17.28 -6.76
CA SER A 225 -5.06 -17.23 -7.08
C SER A 225 -5.72 -15.91 -6.66
N PHE A 226 -5.31 -15.34 -5.52
CA PHE A 226 -5.80 -14.04 -5.05
C PHE A 226 -5.34 -12.90 -5.96
N VAL A 227 -4.02 -12.83 -6.23
CA VAL A 227 -3.43 -11.80 -7.10
C VAL A 227 -4.06 -11.82 -8.48
N ARG A 228 -4.26 -13.01 -9.07
CA ARG A 228 -4.92 -13.12 -10.38
C ARG A 228 -6.37 -12.63 -10.40
N GLY A 229 -7.14 -12.96 -9.36
CA GLY A 229 -8.52 -12.48 -9.23
C GLY A 229 -8.56 -10.96 -9.08
N TRP A 230 -7.65 -10.40 -8.28
CA TRP A 230 -7.46 -8.96 -8.14
C TRP A 230 -7.09 -8.31 -9.48
N ASP A 231 -6.04 -8.77 -10.14
CA ASP A 231 -5.51 -8.16 -11.37
C ASP A 231 -6.51 -8.19 -12.52
N ARG A 232 -7.24 -9.31 -12.67
CA ARG A 232 -8.31 -9.43 -13.66
C ARG A 232 -9.42 -8.41 -13.41
N GLN A 233 -9.85 -8.25 -12.16
CA GLN A 233 -10.91 -7.30 -11.83
C GLN A 233 -10.43 -5.85 -11.99
N VAL A 234 -9.24 -5.48 -11.49
CA VAL A 234 -8.68 -4.14 -11.66
C VAL A 234 -8.59 -3.76 -13.14
N ARG A 235 -8.13 -4.68 -13.99
CA ARG A 235 -8.09 -4.47 -15.44
C ARG A 235 -9.48 -4.32 -16.05
N GLY A 236 -10.44 -5.15 -15.64
CA GLY A 236 -11.84 -5.07 -16.08
C GLY A 236 -12.54 -3.76 -15.70
N GLU A 237 -12.09 -3.11 -14.63
CA GLU A 237 -12.57 -1.80 -14.18
C GLU A 237 -11.82 -0.62 -14.85
N GLY A 238 -10.95 -0.91 -15.82
CA GLY A 238 -10.20 0.10 -16.57
C GLY A 238 -8.97 0.66 -15.85
N TYR A 239 -8.48 0.01 -14.79
CA TYR A 239 -7.27 0.40 -14.06
C TYR A 239 -6.08 -0.51 -14.41
N VAL A 240 -4.87 -0.07 -14.08
CA VAL A 240 -3.64 -0.84 -14.31
C VAL A 240 -3.26 -1.60 -13.04
N PRO A 241 -3.27 -2.95 -13.02
CA PRO A 241 -2.87 -3.71 -11.84
C PRO A 241 -1.35 -3.60 -11.61
N GLY A 242 -0.96 -2.99 -10.51
CA GLY A 242 0.42 -2.96 -10.01
C GLY A 242 0.58 -3.90 -8.82
N PHE A 243 1.79 -4.41 -8.60
CA PHE A 243 2.08 -5.33 -7.50
C PHE A 243 3.35 -4.94 -6.77
N TYR A 244 3.23 -4.70 -5.47
CA TYR A 244 4.34 -4.48 -4.54
C TYR A 244 4.65 -5.76 -3.75
N SER A 245 5.93 -6.13 -3.69
CA SER A 245 6.44 -7.15 -2.75
C SER A 245 7.97 -7.12 -2.66
N SER A 246 8.54 -7.91 -1.74
CA SER A 246 9.98 -8.18 -1.73
C SER A 246 10.43 -8.88 -3.02
N ALA A 247 11.58 -8.45 -3.54
CA ALA A 247 12.24 -9.03 -4.70
C ALA A 247 12.45 -10.55 -4.54
N ASP A 248 12.81 -11.01 -3.33
CA ASP A 248 13.14 -12.41 -3.05
C ASP A 248 11.94 -13.28 -2.66
N SER A 249 10.73 -12.69 -2.56
CA SER A 249 9.50 -13.44 -2.30
C SER A 249 8.45 -13.28 -3.41
N GLY A 250 7.58 -12.27 -3.31
CA GLY A 250 6.39 -12.16 -4.14
C GLY A 250 6.73 -11.81 -5.57
N VAL A 251 7.72 -10.95 -5.78
CA VAL A 251 8.20 -10.61 -7.12
C VAL A 251 8.80 -11.83 -7.82
N ARG A 252 9.61 -12.62 -7.10
CA ARG A 252 10.14 -13.89 -7.60
C ARG A 252 9.05 -14.88 -7.94
N HIS A 253 8.01 -14.97 -7.11
CA HIS A 253 6.87 -15.81 -7.37
C HIS A 253 6.07 -15.38 -8.62
N MET A 254 5.76 -14.09 -8.77
CA MET A 254 5.10 -13.57 -9.97
C MET A 254 5.95 -13.80 -11.22
N ARG A 255 7.27 -13.64 -11.12
CA ARG A 255 8.18 -13.95 -12.24
C ARG A 255 8.14 -15.43 -12.62
N ALA A 256 8.15 -16.33 -11.64
CA ALA A 256 8.06 -17.77 -11.90
C ALA A 256 6.72 -18.13 -12.57
N ALA A 257 5.60 -17.58 -12.07
CA ALA A 257 4.28 -17.76 -12.68
C ALA A 257 4.25 -17.25 -14.13
N ALA A 258 4.83 -16.08 -14.41
CA ALA A 258 4.92 -15.54 -15.77
C ALA A 258 5.75 -16.45 -16.71
N ARG A 259 6.86 -17.03 -16.22
CA ARG A 259 7.64 -18.01 -17.02
C ARG A 259 6.85 -19.28 -17.31
N ALA A 260 5.96 -19.67 -16.41
CA ALA A 260 5.07 -20.82 -16.57
C ALA A 260 3.81 -20.50 -17.42
N GLY A 261 3.72 -19.32 -18.04
CA GLY A 261 2.59 -18.95 -18.91
C GLY A 261 1.30 -18.62 -18.15
N VAL A 262 1.36 -18.38 -16.84
CA VAL A 262 0.18 -18.01 -16.06
C VAL A 262 -0.36 -16.65 -16.52
N ARG A 263 -1.66 -16.58 -16.77
CA ARG A 263 -2.39 -15.37 -17.17
C ARG A 263 -2.88 -14.57 -15.97
N ASP A 264 -3.40 -13.37 -16.22
CA ASP A 264 -3.95 -12.47 -15.21
C ASP A 264 -2.91 -12.03 -14.16
N LEU A 265 -1.68 -11.78 -14.59
CA LEU A 265 -0.61 -11.30 -13.72
C LEU A 265 -0.56 -9.75 -13.69
N PRO A 266 0.22 -9.16 -12.77
CA PRO A 266 0.33 -7.72 -12.65
C PRO A 266 0.87 -7.12 -13.95
N SER A 267 0.55 -5.86 -14.22
CA SER A 267 1.07 -5.12 -15.38
C SER A 267 2.30 -4.27 -15.03
N VAL A 268 2.49 -3.96 -13.74
CA VAL A 268 3.59 -3.14 -13.20
C VAL A 268 4.13 -3.80 -11.93
N ILE A 269 5.45 -3.81 -11.75
CA ILE A 269 6.10 -4.38 -10.56
C ILE A 269 6.77 -3.29 -9.74
N TRP A 270 6.41 -3.21 -8.47
CA TRP A 270 7.13 -2.47 -7.45
C TRP A 270 7.88 -3.47 -6.56
N PHE A 271 9.20 -3.51 -6.65
CA PHE A 271 10.00 -4.47 -5.88
C PHE A 271 10.77 -3.78 -4.76
N ALA A 272 10.74 -4.38 -3.58
CA ALA A 272 11.61 -4.01 -2.48
C ALA A 272 12.90 -4.83 -2.51
N ARG A 273 14.05 -4.13 -2.57
CA ARG A 273 15.38 -4.68 -2.33
C ARG A 273 16.25 -3.62 -1.63
N TRP A 274 16.38 -3.78 -0.32
CA TRP A 274 17.01 -2.76 0.50
C TRP A 274 18.53 -2.83 0.42
N HIS A 275 19.19 -1.75 0.83
CA HIS A 275 20.66 -1.63 0.88
C HIS A 275 21.33 -1.89 -0.48
N THR A 276 20.64 -1.56 -1.57
CA THR A 276 21.18 -1.64 -2.93
C THR A 276 21.08 -0.31 -3.64
N ARG A 277 21.91 -0.12 -4.66
CA ARG A 277 21.83 1.07 -5.52
C ARG A 277 20.46 1.11 -6.23
N PRO A 278 19.85 2.29 -6.38
CA PRO A 278 18.57 2.45 -7.05
C PRO A 278 18.70 2.11 -8.54
N ARG A 279 18.36 0.87 -8.92
CA ARG A 279 18.38 0.38 -10.30
C ARG A 279 17.09 -0.36 -10.64
N LEU A 280 16.54 -0.14 -11.83
CA LEU A 280 15.30 -0.81 -12.27
C LEU A 280 15.55 -2.07 -13.10
N ALA A 281 16.57 -2.04 -13.96
CA ALA A 281 16.80 -3.07 -14.99
C ALA A 281 17.79 -4.17 -14.59
N ARG A 282 18.51 -4.01 -13.46
CA ARG A 282 19.54 -4.95 -12.97
C ARG A 282 19.14 -5.75 -11.73
N GLU A 283 17.84 -5.91 -11.49
CA GLU A 283 17.33 -6.77 -10.43
C GLU A 283 17.52 -8.25 -10.84
N PRO A 284 18.31 -9.08 -10.11
CA PRO A 284 18.60 -10.46 -10.50
C PRO A 284 17.36 -11.33 -10.72
N VAL A 285 16.29 -11.07 -9.96
CA VAL A 285 15.00 -11.78 -10.10
C VAL A 285 14.22 -11.34 -11.34
N LEU A 286 14.37 -10.08 -11.74
CA LEU A 286 13.65 -9.46 -12.86
C LEU A 286 14.62 -9.20 -14.03
N ARG A 287 14.89 -10.26 -14.82
CA ARG A 287 15.58 -10.15 -16.12
C ARG A 287 15.06 -8.94 -16.90
N ARG A 288 15.93 -8.25 -17.64
CA ARG A 288 15.63 -7.00 -18.36
C ARG A 288 14.29 -7.00 -19.11
N SER A 289 13.90 -8.10 -19.75
CA SER A 289 12.65 -8.23 -20.53
C SER A 289 11.37 -8.42 -19.71
N ALA A 290 11.43 -8.85 -18.45
CA ALA A 290 10.24 -9.15 -17.66
C ALA A 290 9.65 -7.88 -17.04
N TRP A 291 8.45 -7.43 -17.43
CA TRP A 291 7.98 -6.08 -17.06
C TRP A 291 9.04 -5.01 -17.42
N SER A 292 9.59 -5.10 -18.63
CA SER A 292 10.52 -4.11 -19.17
C SER A 292 9.81 -2.79 -19.47
N THR A 293 10.59 -1.69 -19.43
CA THR A 293 10.27 -0.33 -19.88
C THR A 293 8.99 0.27 -19.30
N GLN A 294 9.12 1.33 -18.48
CA GLN A 294 7.99 2.08 -17.89
C GLN A 294 7.03 1.22 -17.05
N ARG A 295 7.51 0.13 -16.44
CA ARG A 295 6.67 -0.80 -15.65
C ARG A 295 7.34 -1.26 -14.34
N ARG A 296 8.35 -0.53 -13.86
CA ARG A 296 9.08 -0.90 -12.64
C ARG A 296 9.24 0.25 -11.64
N ILE A 297 9.14 -0.11 -10.37
CA ILE A 297 9.47 0.72 -9.22
C ILE A 297 10.40 -0.09 -8.32
N HIS A 298 11.43 0.53 -7.79
CA HIS A 298 12.35 -0.09 -6.84
C HIS A 298 12.31 0.67 -5.52
N GLN A 299 11.81 0.05 -4.46
CA GLN A 299 11.99 0.53 -3.09
C GLN A 299 13.35 0.05 -2.57
N TYR A 300 14.31 0.98 -2.50
CA TYR A 300 15.72 0.64 -2.28
C TYR A 300 16.21 0.96 -0.85
N ALA A 301 15.42 1.72 -0.09
CA ALA A 301 15.67 1.99 1.33
C ALA A 301 14.33 2.16 2.06
N GLY A 302 14.23 1.68 3.29
CA GLY A 302 13.04 1.82 4.12
C GLY A 302 13.33 2.54 5.44
N ASN A 303 12.30 3.18 6.00
CA ASN A 303 12.31 3.87 7.30
C ASN A 303 13.43 4.91 7.48
N VAL A 304 13.73 5.67 6.41
CA VAL A 304 14.74 6.73 6.44
C VAL A 304 14.10 8.03 6.91
N LYS A 305 14.68 8.66 7.94
CA LYS A 305 14.30 10.00 8.37
C LYS A 305 15.02 11.05 7.52
N GLU A 306 14.28 11.87 6.81
CA GLU A 306 14.82 12.98 6.01
C GLU A 306 14.17 14.30 6.39
N ARG A 307 14.88 15.41 6.11
CA ARG A 307 14.38 16.76 6.36
C ARG A 307 14.57 17.65 5.13
N HIS A 308 13.48 18.19 4.62
CA HIS A 308 13.43 19.07 3.44
C HIS A 308 12.49 20.25 3.69
N GLY A 309 12.87 21.44 3.23
CA GLY A 309 12.07 22.66 3.44
C GLY A 309 11.69 22.93 4.90
N GLY A 310 12.51 22.44 5.85
CA GLY A 310 12.27 22.55 7.28
C GLY A 310 11.33 21.51 7.91
N ARG A 311 10.79 20.55 7.14
CA ARG A 311 9.89 19.50 7.63
C ARG A 311 10.56 18.12 7.59
N SER A 312 10.43 17.34 8.65
CA SER A 312 10.97 15.99 8.74
C SER A 312 9.89 14.95 8.45
N LEU A 313 10.21 13.92 7.66
CA LEU A 313 9.37 12.74 7.45
C LEU A 313 10.20 11.48 7.62
N VAL A 314 9.55 10.39 8.03
CA VAL A 314 10.09 9.03 7.91
C VAL A 314 9.50 8.43 6.63
N ILE A 315 10.39 8.02 5.72
CA ILE A 315 10.02 7.63 4.36
C ILE A 315 10.73 6.35 3.92
N ASP A 316 10.12 5.69 2.95
CA ASP A 316 10.77 4.69 2.12
C ASP A 316 11.16 5.34 0.79
N ARG A 317 12.39 5.11 0.33
CA ARG A 317 12.94 5.73 -0.88
C ARG A 317 12.70 4.84 -2.10
N ASN A 318 12.23 5.44 -3.19
CA ASN A 318 11.83 4.74 -4.39
C ASN A 318 12.46 5.34 -5.65
N LEU A 319 12.89 4.47 -6.58
CA LEU A 319 13.19 4.85 -7.96
C LEU A 319 12.04 4.37 -8.85
N VAL A 320 11.53 5.24 -9.71
CA VAL A 320 10.31 4.99 -10.49
C VAL A 320 10.60 5.15 -11.97
N HIS A 321 10.16 4.17 -12.76
CA HIS A 321 9.83 4.33 -14.17
C HIS A 321 8.58 3.50 -14.44
N ALA A 322 7.41 4.08 -14.11
CA ALA A 322 6.14 3.38 -14.06
C ALA A 322 4.95 4.34 -14.20
N PRO A 323 3.72 3.83 -14.44
CA PRO A 323 2.50 4.62 -14.37
C PRO A 323 2.31 5.26 -12.98
N VAL A 324 1.65 6.41 -12.96
CA VAL A 324 1.21 7.14 -11.76
C VAL A 324 -0.28 7.49 -11.89
N ALA A 325 -0.91 7.85 -10.77
CA ALA A 325 -2.32 8.20 -10.76
C ALA A 325 -2.63 9.38 -11.70
N ARG A 326 -3.78 9.28 -12.37
CA ARG A 326 -4.47 10.37 -13.05
C ARG A 326 -5.50 10.91 -12.08
N ILE A 327 -5.30 12.13 -11.61
CA ILE A 327 -6.18 12.77 -10.62
C ILE A 327 -7.24 13.57 -11.37
N GLY A 328 -8.46 13.50 -10.85
CA GLY A 328 -9.63 14.08 -11.44
C GLY A 328 -10.22 15.30 -10.79
#